data_AF-J9E4C2-F1
#
_entry.id   AF-J9E4C2-F1
#
_cell.length_a   1.000
_cell.length_b   1.000
_cell.length_c   1.000
_cell.angle_alpha   90.00
_cell.angle_beta   90.00
_cell.angle_gamma   90.00
#
_symmetry.space_group_name_H-M   'P 1'
#
loop_
_entity.id
_entity.type
_entity.pdbx_description
1 polymer ?
#
loop_
_entity_poly.entity_id
_entity_poly.type
_entity_poly.pdbx_seq_one_letter_code
_entity_poly.pdbx_strand_id
1 'polypeptide(L)'
;GDIPSQVGVREVLDEMDDTVDQSTQKAKMKEYFIGRTFVNVARPRTEIKSYMRDCMIDDWDIFEQLVDYSYSRILFSESQYQPVLFSEAA
;
A
#
# COMPACT_ATOMS: atom_id res chain seq x y z
N GLY A 1 -4.09 0.07 17.69
CA GLY A 1 -3.13 0.09 16.56
C GLY A 1 -3.12 1.49 16.01
N ASP A 2 -1.97 1.99 15.61
CA ASP A 2 -1.82 3.32 15.01
C ASP A 2 -1.71 3.17 13.49
N ILE A 3 -2.27 4.11 12.73
CA ILE A 3 -2.24 4.10 11.25
C ILE A 3 -1.02 4.90 10.80
N PRO A 4 -0.01 4.28 10.18
CA PRO A 4 1.23 4.96 9.82
C PRO A 4 1.02 5.91 8.64
N SER A 5 1.69 7.06 8.67
CA SER A 5 1.74 8.02 7.55
C SER A 5 2.78 7.66 6.47
N GLN A 6 3.65 6.69 6.75
CA GLN A 6 4.71 6.24 5.85
C GLN A 6 4.56 4.75 5.56
N VAL A 7 4.80 4.37 4.30
CA VAL A 7 4.69 3.00 3.81
C VAL A 7 5.97 2.63 3.09
N GLY A 8 6.50 1.43 3.36
CA GLY A 8 7.59 0.87 2.56
C GLY A 8 7.03 0.25 1.28
N VAL A 9 7.60 0.59 0.14
CA VAL A 9 7.18 0.09 -1.17
C VAL A 9 8.36 -0.60 -1.83
N ARG A 10 8.15 -1.81 -2.35
CA ARG A 10 9.14 -2.55 -3.14
C ARG A 10 8.54 -2.92 -4.48
N GLU A 11 9.23 -2.54 -5.56
CA GLU A 11 8.89 -3.04 -6.89
C GLU A 11 9.39 -4.48 -7.03
N VAL A 12 8.49 -5.40 -7.31
CA VAL A 12 8.85 -6.77 -7.69
C VAL A 12 9.13 -6.74 -9.19
N LEU A 13 10.42 -6.86 -9.52
CA LEU A 13 10.84 -7.17 -10.87
C LEU A 13 10.62 -8.66 -11.07
N ASP A 14 9.70 -9.04 -11.96
CA ASP A 14 9.58 -10.43 -12.39
C ASP A 14 10.94 -10.86 -12.94
N GLU A 15 11.58 -11.82 -12.29
CA GLU A 15 12.61 -12.63 -12.94
C GLU A 15 11.87 -13.46 -13.99
N MET A 16 11.97 -13.03 -15.26
CA MET A 16 11.21 -13.52 -16.40
C MET A 16 11.34 -15.06 -16.54
N ASP A 17 10.23 -15.78 -16.39
CA ASP A 17 10.02 -17.08 -17.02
C ASP A 17 9.40 -16.85 -18.41
N ASP A 18 10.19 -17.05 -19.46
CA ASP A 18 9.86 -16.78 -20.87
C ASP A 18 8.91 -17.83 -21.50
N THR A 19 7.96 -18.39 -20.74
CA THR A 19 7.11 -19.47 -21.23
C THR A 19 5.61 -19.33 -20.96
N VAL A 20 4.98 -18.20 -21.27
CA VAL A 20 3.59 -18.21 -21.80
C VAL A 20 3.15 -16.87 -22.40
N ASP A 21 2.64 -16.94 -23.63
CA ASP A 21 1.87 -15.89 -24.31
C ASP A 21 0.62 -15.52 -23.47
N GLN A 22 0.59 -14.31 -22.90
CA GLN A 22 -0.67 -13.64 -22.56
C GLN A 22 -0.49 -12.13 -22.61
N SER A 23 -1.24 -11.52 -23.52
CA SER A 23 -1.37 -10.10 -23.83
C SER A 23 -2.11 -9.29 -22.74
N THR A 24 -1.85 -9.60 -21.48
CA THR A 24 -2.38 -8.86 -20.34
C THR A 24 -1.25 -7.97 -19.83
N GLN A 25 -1.46 -6.65 -19.82
CA GLN A 25 -0.49 -5.67 -19.35
C GLN A 25 0.21 -6.17 -18.08
N LYS A 26 1.53 -6.43 -18.16
CA LYS A 26 2.36 -6.85 -17.02
C LYS A 26 2.31 -5.74 -15.96
N ALA A 27 1.31 -5.80 -15.09
CA ALA A 27 1.17 -4.89 -13.97
C ALA A 27 2.40 -5.11 -13.09
N LYS A 28 3.27 -4.10 -13.00
CA LYS A 28 4.42 -4.13 -12.10
C LYS A 28 3.89 -4.44 -10.70
N MET A 29 4.15 -5.64 -10.19
CA MET A 29 3.63 -6.06 -8.89
C MET A 29 4.41 -5.28 -7.82
N LYS A 30 3.70 -4.47 -7.02
CA LYS A 30 4.27 -3.72 -5.90
C LYS A 30 3.99 -4.46 -4.61
N GLU A 31 5.00 -4.63 -3.78
CA GLU A 31 4.84 -5.10 -2.40
C GLU A 31 4.82 -3.90 -1.43
N TYR A 32 3.87 -3.93 -0.49
CA TYR A 32 3.67 -2.87 0.49
C TYR A 32 3.96 -3.36 1.92
N PHE A 33 4.79 -2.61 2.63
CA PHE A 33 5.18 -2.85 4.01
C PHE A 33 4.58 -1.77 4.90
N ILE A 34 3.45 -2.10 5.52
CA ILE A 34 2.68 -1.17 6.35
C ILE A 34 2.80 -1.53 7.83
N GLY A 35 3.03 -0.50 8.65
CA GLY A 35 3.11 -0.61 10.12
C GLY A 35 4.53 -0.38 10.64
N ARG A 36 4.62 0.13 11.88
CA ARG A 36 5.87 0.54 12.52
C ARG A 36 6.95 -0.55 12.49
N THR A 37 6.59 -1.80 12.76
CA THR A 37 7.53 -2.91 12.78
C THR A 37 8.10 -3.23 11.40
N PHE A 38 7.30 -3.07 10.33
CA PHE A 38 7.74 -3.40 8.97
C PHE A 38 8.57 -2.30 8.35
N VAL A 39 8.21 -1.03 8.60
CA VAL A 39 8.93 0.15 8.09
C VAL A 39 10.32 0.31 8.74
N ASN A 40 10.47 -0.06 10.02
CA ASN A 40 11.76 0.04 10.73
C ASN A 40 12.79 -1.03 10.33
N VAL A 41 12.42 -1.99 9.49
CA VAL A 41 13.32 -3.06 9.04
C VAL A 41 13.89 -2.68 7.68
N ALA A 42 15.20 -2.43 7.63
CA ALA A 42 15.90 -2.17 6.38
C ALA A 42 15.79 -3.37 5.43
N ARG A 43 15.30 -3.13 4.20
CA ARG A 43 15.12 -4.16 3.18
C ARG A 43 15.73 -3.68 1.86
N PRO A 44 16.46 -4.54 1.13
CA PRO A 44 16.96 -4.20 -0.20
C PRO A 44 15.80 -3.82 -1.14
N ARG A 45 16.04 -2.84 -2.02
CA ARG A 45 15.09 -2.39 -3.05
C ARG A 45 13.73 -1.92 -2.49
N THR A 46 13.69 -1.47 -1.23
CA THR A 46 12.48 -0.92 -0.60
C THR A 46 12.67 0.57 -0.39
N GLU A 47 11.71 1.36 -0.84
CA GLU A 47 11.67 2.82 -0.70
C GLU A 47 10.56 3.21 0.28
N ILE A 48 10.82 4.19 1.16
CA ILE A 48 9.78 4.72 2.04
C ILE A 48 9.07 5.85 1.32
N LYS A 49 7.76 5.72 1.13
CA LYS A 49 6.90 6.70 0.46
C LYS A 49 5.76 7.15 1.37
N SER A 50 5.25 8.35 1.08
CA SER A 50 3.98 8.87 1.60
C SER A 50 2.93 8.71 0.51
N TYR A 51 1.69 8.45 0.91
CA TYR A 51 0.53 8.44 0.01
C TYR A 51 -0.12 9.82 -0.10
N MET A 52 0.26 10.77 0.76
CA MET A 52 -0.25 12.15 0.75
C MET A 52 0.85 13.16 0.43
N ARG A 53 0.44 14.20 -0.31
CA ARG A 53 1.21 15.41 -0.59
C ARG A 53 0.28 16.63 -0.55
N ASP A 54 0.71 17.72 0.07
CA ASP A 54 -0.08 18.95 0.20
C ASP A 54 -1.50 18.70 0.73
N CYS A 55 -1.60 17.82 1.72
CA CYS A 55 -2.86 17.37 2.34
C CYS A 55 -3.85 16.64 1.42
N MET A 56 -3.47 16.33 0.18
CA MET A 56 -4.24 15.54 -0.77
C MET A 56 -3.59 14.16 -0.97
N ILE A 57 -4.37 13.21 -1.46
CA ILE A 57 -3.87 11.88 -1.83
C ILE A 57 -3.15 11.99 -3.18
N ASP A 58 -1.88 11.61 -3.21
CA ASP A 58 -1.01 11.64 -4.40
C ASP A 58 -0.88 10.24 -5.03
N ASP A 59 -0.90 9.18 -4.21
CA ASP A 59 -0.82 7.78 -4.64
C ASP A 59 -2.01 6.97 -4.07
N TRP A 60 -3.01 6.74 -4.91
CA TRP A 60 -4.22 5.99 -4.56
C TRP A 60 -3.94 4.50 -4.31
N ASP A 61 -2.95 3.90 -4.99
CA ASP A 61 -2.62 2.48 -4.81
C ASP A 61 -2.13 2.24 -3.37
N ILE A 62 -1.24 3.12 -2.86
CA ILE A 62 -0.73 3.03 -1.49
C ILE A 62 -1.85 3.31 -0.49
N PHE A 63 -2.71 4.30 -0.77
CA PHE A 63 -3.83 4.65 0.09
C PHE A 63 -4.82 3.50 0.26
N GLU A 64 -5.23 2.83 -0.82
CA GLU A 64 -6.11 1.66 -0.75
C GLU A 64 -5.50 0.55 0.09
N GLN A 65 -4.22 0.25 -0.13
CA GLN A 65 -3.53 -0.78 0.63
C GLN A 65 -3.44 -0.45 2.13
N LEU A 66 -3.31 0.83 2.48
CA LEU A 66 -3.34 1.32 3.86
C LEU A 66 -4.73 1.17 4.50
N VAL A 67 -5.79 1.48 3.75
CA VAL A 67 -7.18 1.30 4.21
C VAL A 67 -7.45 -0.18 4.48
N ASP A 68 -7.08 -1.07 3.56
CA ASP A 68 -7.21 -2.52 3.72
C ASP A 68 -6.41 -3.05 4.91
N TYR A 69 -5.19 -2.56 5.10
CA TYR A 69 -4.39 -2.88 6.28
C TYR A 69 -5.11 -2.43 7.56
N SER A 70 -5.70 -1.24 7.56
CA SER A 70 -6.39 -0.69 8.73
C SER A 70 -7.61 -1.53 9.11
N TYR A 71 -8.43 -1.90 8.13
CA TYR A 71 -9.56 -2.80 8.36
C TYR A 71 -9.15 -4.18 8.86
N SER A 72 -8.15 -4.80 8.23
CA SER A 72 -7.76 -6.18 8.54
C SER A 72 -6.90 -6.33 9.81
N ARG A 73 -5.99 -5.38 10.09
CA ARG A 73 -4.98 -5.49 11.15
C ARG A 73 -5.23 -4.59 12.36
N ILE A 74 -6.04 -3.55 12.23
CA ILE A 74 -6.31 -2.60 13.31
C ILE A 74 -7.75 -2.73 13.79
N LEU A 75 -8.72 -2.67 12.87
CA LEU A 75 -10.15 -2.69 13.18
C LEU A 75 -10.72 -4.11 13.26
N PHE A 76 -10.05 -5.09 12.67
CA PHE A 76 -10.49 -6.49 12.58
C PHE A 76 -11.93 -6.61 12.07
N SER A 77 -12.25 -5.82 11.05
CA SER A 77 -13.59 -5.72 10.48
C SER A 77 -13.53 -5.71 8.96
N GLU A 78 -14.60 -6.17 8.32
CA GLU A 78 -14.74 -6.12 6.87
C GLU A 78 -15.25 -4.73 6.45
N SER A 79 -14.55 -4.10 5.51
CA SER A 79 -14.84 -2.74 5.04
C SER A 79 -16.25 -2.61 4.47
N GLN A 80 -16.76 -3.65 3.80
CA GLN A 80 -18.07 -3.66 3.16
C GLN A 80 -19.27 -3.45 4.10
N TYR A 81 -19.09 -3.65 5.42
CA TYR A 81 -20.18 -3.54 6.40
C TYR A 81 -20.07 -2.30 7.29
N GLN A 82 -19.11 -1.40 7.03
CA GLN A 82 -18.84 -0.25 7.89
C GLN A 82 -18.93 1.05 7.08
N PRO A 83 -19.80 2.02 7.45
CA PRO A 83 -19.78 3.33 6.84
C PRO A 83 -18.49 4.06 7.19
N VAL A 84 -18.00 4.89 6.27
CA VAL A 84 -16.76 5.67 6.43
C VAL A 84 -17.05 7.15 6.34
N LEU A 85 -16.44 7.91 7.24
CA LEU A 85 -16.37 9.36 7.17
C LEU A 85 -14.93 9.76 6.84
N PHE A 86 -14.75 10.51 5.75
CA PHE A 86 -13.48 11.15 5.42
C PHE A 86 -13.55 12.65 5.71
N SER A 87 -12.43 13.20 6.15
CA SER A 87 -12.24 14.65 6.33
C SER A 87 -11.01 15.07 5.54
N GLU A 88 -11.09 16.22 4.88
CA GLU A 88 -10.00 16.79 4.09
C GLU A 88 -9.57 18.18 4.62
N ALA A 89 -8.40 18.64 4.18
CA ALA A 89 -7.97 20.02 4.45
C ALA A 89 -8.86 21.01 3.69
N ALA A 90 -9.08 22.19 4.28
CA ALA A 90 -9.91 23.25 3.73
C ALA A 90 -9.24 24.02 2.58
#